data_AF-A0A1V5ZM14-F1
#
_entry.id   AF-A0A1V5ZM14-F1
#
_cell.length_a   1.000
_cell.length_b   1.000
_cell.length_c   1.000
_cell.angle_alpha   90.00
_cell.angle_beta   90.00
_cell.angle_gamma   90.00
#
_symmetry.space_group_name_H-M   'P 1'
#
loop_
_entity.id
_entity.type
_entity.pdbx_description
1 polymer ?
#
loop_
_entity_poly.entity_id
_entity_poly.type
_entity_poly.pdbx_seq_one_letter_code
_entity_poly.pdbx_strand_id
1 'polypeptide(L)'
;MNRRGLLDSIEYLKKENKKYLKIQYFLCTEVSRISRSEDTSQTEDLKKRIESTGVDIITTYTGRNISSLNVNDSFITDIDIAIAKSERLRIRERSLNGAKAKLLS
;
A
#
# COMPACT_ATOMS: atom_id res chain seq x y z
N MET A 1 5.33 10.12 -8.61
CA MET A 1 5.36 10.57 -7.20
C MET A 1 6.56 9.92 -6.52
N ASN A 2 7.52 10.71 -6.05
CA ASN A 2 8.77 10.19 -5.48
C ASN A 2 8.51 9.65 -4.06
N ARG A 3 8.48 8.32 -3.86
CA ARG A 3 8.12 7.66 -2.59
C ARG A 3 9.31 7.60 -1.61
N ARG A 4 10.01 8.72 -1.43
CA ARG A 4 11.31 8.77 -0.73
C ARG A 4 11.24 8.18 0.68
N GLY A 5 10.29 8.62 1.51
CA GLY A 5 10.15 8.10 2.88
C GLY A 5 9.89 6.60 2.98
N LEU A 6 9.13 6.00 2.04
CA LEU A 6 8.92 4.55 2.01
C LEU A 6 10.21 3.81 1.65
N LEU A 7 10.94 4.31 0.64
CA LEU A 7 12.19 3.72 0.20
C LEU A 7 13.27 3.81 1.29
N ASP A 8 13.39 4.97 1.93
CA ASP A 8 14.29 5.21 3.06
C ASP A 8 13.96 4.26 4.23
N SER A 9 12.66 4.02 4.49
CA SER A 9 12.22 3.06 5.51
C SER A 9 12.65 1.63 5.17
N ILE A 10 12.50 1.21 3.91
CA ILE A 10 12.92 -0.12 3.46
C ILE A 10 14.44 -0.28 3.59
N GLU A 11 15.21 0.75 3.24
CA GLU A 11 16.67 0.74 3.37
C GLU A 11 17.10 0.65 4.84
N TYR A 12 16.42 1.40 5.72
CA TYR A 12 16.61 1.31 7.17
C TYR A 12 16.36 -0.10 7.69
N LEU A 13 15.25 -0.75 7.31
CA LEU A 13 14.95 -2.14 7.70
C LEU A 13 16.05 -3.09 7.24
N LYS A 14 16.50 -2.97 5.98
CA LYS A 14 17.59 -3.80 5.43
C LYS A 14 18.90 -3.63 6.20
N LYS A 15 19.18 -2.43 6.71
CA LYS A 15 20.40 -2.13 7.47
C LYS A 15 20.31 -2.66 8.90
N GLU A 16 19.19 -2.43 9.58
CA GLU A 16 19.04 -2.80 10.98
C GLU A 16 18.79 -4.31 11.17
N ASN A 17 17.99 -4.95 10.30
CA ASN A 17 17.73 -6.39 10.40
C ASN A 17 18.94 -7.28 10.03
N LYS A 18 20.03 -6.70 9.53
CA LYS A 18 21.33 -7.37 9.39
C LYS A 18 22.11 -7.44 10.71
N LYS A 19 21.73 -6.65 11.72
CA LYS A 19 22.34 -6.64 13.06
C LYS A 19 21.59 -7.61 13.98
N TYR A 20 22.04 -7.70 15.23
CA TYR A 20 21.41 -8.54 16.27
C TYR A 20 20.00 -8.10 16.67
N LEU A 21 19.65 -6.82 16.46
CA LEU A 21 18.31 -6.29 16.71
C LEU A 21 17.44 -6.48 15.47
N LYS A 22 16.43 -7.35 15.58
CA LYS A 22 15.49 -7.63 14.50
C LYS A 22 14.19 -6.86 14.70
N ILE A 23 13.93 -5.92 13.80
CA ILE A 23 12.62 -5.32 13.62
C ILE A 23 11.71 -6.40 13.04
N GLN A 24 10.56 -6.63 13.67
CA GLN A 24 9.62 -7.69 13.29
C GLN A 24 8.42 -7.15 12.52
N TYR A 25 8.04 -5.89 12.73
CA TYR A 25 6.79 -5.34 12.24
C TYR A 25 7.00 -4.03 11.47
N PHE A 26 6.28 -3.91 10.36
CA PHE A 26 6.11 -2.68 9.61
C PHE A 26 4.66 -2.21 9.72
N LEU A 27 4.43 -1.11 10.43
CA LEU A 27 3.08 -0.58 10.66
C LEU A 27 2.68 0.38 9.55
N CYS A 28 1.49 0.20 9.00
CA CYS A 28 0.85 1.15 8.10
C CYS A 28 -0.63 1.28 8.44
N THR A 29 -1.28 2.38 8.06
CA THR A 29 -2.71 2.55 8.36
C THR A 29 -3.56 1.55 7.57
N GLU A 30 -3.33 1.49 6.27
CA GLU A 30 -3.98 0.59 5.31
C GLU A 30 -2.99 0.30 4.18
N VAL A 31 -3.17 -0.80 3.46
CA VAL A 31 -2.28 -1.18 2.34
C VAL A 31 -2.37 -0.21 1.16
N SER A 32 -3.53 0.43 0.99
CA SER A 32 -3.75 1.55 0.07
C SER A 32 -2.79 2.73 0.30
N ARG A 33 -2.18 2.84 1.49
CA ARG A 33 -1.22 3.89 1.86
C ARG A 33 0.22 3.55 1.51
N ILE A 34 0.55 2.26 1.36
CA ILE A 34 1.86 1.82 0.83
C ILE A 34 1.99 2.25 -0.63
N SER A 35 0.91 2.07 -1.40
CA SER A 35 0.86 2.48 -2.80
C SER A 35 -0.51 3.01 -3.18
N ARG A 36 -0.54 4.32 -3.46
CA ARG A 36 -1.65 5.02 -4.12
C ARG A 36 -1.70 4.81 -5.64
N SER A 37 -1.06 3.76 -6.13
CA SER A 37 -1.08 3.41 -7.55
C SER A 37 -2.50 3.00 -7.99
N GLU A 38 -2.92 3.36 -9.20
CA GLU A 38 -4.07 2.73 -9.88
C GLU A 38 -3.72 1.30 -10.34
N ASP A 39 -2.42 1.02 -10.44
CA ASP A 39 -1.85 -0.27 -10.76
C ASP A 39 -1.54 -1.04 -9.47
N THR A 40 -2.30 -2.11 -9.25
CA THR A 40 -2.22 -2.98 -8.07
C THR A 40 -0.92 -3.78 -8.04
N SER A 41 -0.29 -4.03 -9.19
CA SER A 41 0.99 -4.76 -9.26
C SER A 41 2.10 -4.01 -8.52
N GLN A 42 2.17 -2.69 -8.65
CA GLN A 42 3.14 -1.86 -7.92
C GLN A 42 2.96 -1.93 -6.41
N THR A 43 1.72 -2.08 -5.94
CA THR A 43 1.43 -2.23 -4.51
C THR A 43 1.97 -3.55 -4.00
N GLU A 44 1.73 -4.63 -4.76
CA GLU A 44 2.22 -5.96 -4.42
C GLU A 44 3.75 -6.06 -4.47
N ASP A 45 4.39 -5.44 -5.46
CA ASP A 45 5.85 -5.40 -5.55
C ASP A 45 6.49 -4.67 -4.36
N LEU A 46 5.87 -3.57 -3.91
CA LEU A 46 6.32 -2.86 -2.72
C LEU A 46 6.09 -3.68 -1.44
N LYS A 47 4.97 -4.39 -1.35
CA LYS A 47 4.68 -5.31 -0.24
C LYS A 47 5.76 -6.39 -0.13
N LYS A 48 6.04 -7.10 -1.23
CA LYS A 48 7.10 -8.11 -1.32
C LYS A 48 8.48 -7.56 -0.97
N ARG A 49 8.78 -6.32 -1.40
CA ARG A 49 10.04 -5.64 -1.03
C ARG A 49 10.17 -5.42 0.47
N ILE A 50 9.09 -5.04 1.15
CA ILE A 50 9.07 -4.87 2.60
C ILE A 50 9.20 -6.23 3.28
N GLU A 51 8.38 -7.22 2.90
CA GLU A 51 8.40 -8.59 3.45
C GLU A 51 9.78 -9.25 3.29
N SER A 52 10.50 -9.00 2.19
CA SER A 52 11.86 -9.51 1.97
C SER A 52 12.90 -9.01 2.98
N THR A 53 12.58 -7.99 3.77
CA THR A 53 13.42 -7.53 4.89
C THR A 53 13.22 -8.34 6.17
N GLY A 54 12.33 -9.34 6.15
CA GLY A 54 12.00 -10.21 7.27
C GLY A 54 11.00 -9.61 8.26
N VAL A 55 10.23 -8.61 7.83
CA VAL A 55 9.18 -7.99 8.64
C VAL A 55 7.79 -8.40 8.16
N ASP A 56 6.88 -8.56 9.10
CA ASP A 56 5.46 -8.65 8.84
C ASP A 56 4.85 -7.25 8.74
N ILE A 57 3.91 -7.06 7.83
CA ILE A 57 3.21 -5.78 7.69
C ILE A 57 1.90 -5.86 8.47
N ILE A 58 1.68 -4.89 9.36
CA ILE A 58 0.46 -4.79 10.15
C ILE A 58 -0.28 -3.52 9.76
N THR A 59 -1.57 -3.66 9.49
CA THR A 59 -2.46 -2.54 9.21
C THR A 59 -3.16 -2.07 10.48
N THR A 60 -3.10 -0.77 10.80
CA THR A 60 -3.73 -0.26 12.03
C THR A 60 -5.22 -0.05 11.90
N TYR A 61 -5.74 0.13 10.68
CA TYR A 61 -7.18 0.33 10.45
C TYR A 61 -7.98 -0.95 10.65
N THR A 62 -7.48 -2.09 10.15
CA THR A 62 -8.16 -3.38 10.26
C THR A 62 -7.54 -4.30 11.31
N GLY A 63 -6.36 -3.96 11.83
CA GLY A 63 -5.61 -4.78 12.79
C GLY A 63 -5.00 -6.05 12.17
N ARG A 64 -5.02 -6.19 10.84
CA ARG A 64 -4.62 -7.43 10.15
C ARG A 64 -3.12 -7.48 9.89
N ASN A 65 -2.57 -8.69 10.00
CA ASN A 65 -1.24 -9.02 9.50
C ASN A 65 -1.38 -9.46 8.03
N ILE A 66 -0.88 -8.62 7.12
CA ILE A 66 -1.04 -8.83 5.68
C ILE A 66 0.08 -9.68 5.07
N SER A 67 0.83 -10.39 5.92
CA SER A 67 1.87 -11.33 5.51
C SER A 67 1.31 -12.37 4.54
N SER A 68 2.08 -12.67 3.49
CA SER A 68 1.76 -13.71 2.52
C SER A 68 1.51 -15.11 3.11
N LEU A 69 1.90 -15.35 4.36
CA LEU A 69 1.60 -16.58 5.10
C LEU A 69 0.15 -16.66 5.61
N ASN A 70 -0.54 -15.52 5.71
CA ASN A 70 -1.90 -15.44 6.26
C ASN A 70 -2.92 -15.18 5.14
N VAL A 71 -3.27 -16.25 4.41
CA VAL A 71 -4.02 -16.20 3.14
C VAL A 71 -5.37 -15.47 3.26
N ASN A 72 -6.10 -15.66 4.36
CA ASN A 72 -7.40 -15.00 4.56
C ASN A 72 -7.25 -13.48 4.67
N ASP A 73 -6.29 -13.01 5.47
CA ASP A 73 -6.04 -11.58 5.65
C ASP A 73 -5.49 -10.93 4.37
N SER A 74 -4.66 -11.67 3.61
CA SER A 74 -4.20 -11.22 2.29
C SER A 74 -5.35 -11.06 1.30
N PHE A 75 -6.26 -12.02 1.23
CA PHE A 75 -7.39 -11.96 0.31
C PHE A 75 -8.32 -10.77 0.59
N ILE A 76 -8.64 -10.53 1.87
CA ILE A 76 -9.48 -9.38 2.24
C ILE A 76 -8.75 -8.06 1.91
N THR A 77 -7.43 -8.03 2.11
CA THR A 77 -6.61 -6.88 1.73
C THR A 77 -6.65 -6.60 0.23
N ASP A 78 -6.65 -7.62 -0.62
CA ASP A 78 -6.76 -7.46 -2.07
C ASP A 78 -8.12 -6.86 -2.47
N ILE A 79 -9.19 -7.28 -1.79
CA ILE A 79 -10.53 -6.68 -1.95
C ILE A 79 -10.50 -5.20 -1.55
N ASP A 80 -9.91 -4.87 -0.40
CA ASP A 80 -9.81 -3.48 0.08
C ASP A 80 -9.04 -2.59 -0.93
N ILE A 81 -7.96 -3.12 -1.52
CA ILE A 81 -7.20 -2.45 -2.59
C ILE A 81 -8.08 -2.21 -3.83
N ALA A 82 -8.86 -3.21 -4.25
CA ALA A 82 -9.74 -3.12 -5.40
C ALA A 82 -10.86 -2.09 -5.19
N ILE A 83 -11.47 -2.05 -4.00
CA ILE A 83 -12.48 -1.06 -3.62
C ILE A 83 -11.89 0.35 -3.70
N ALA A 84 -10.72 0.57 -3.08
CA ALA A 84 -10.05 1.86 -3.11
C ALA A 84 -9.65 2.31 -4.53
N LYS A 85 -9.37 1.38 -5.44
CA LYS A 85 -9.15 1.67 -6.86
C LYS A 85 -10.44 2.12 -7.55
N SER A 86 -11.54 1.39 -7.34
CA SER A 86 -12.85 1.72 -7.92
C SER A 86 -13.34 3.10 -7.49
N GLU A 87 -13.19 3.45 -6.21
CA GLU A 87 -13.56 4.77 -5.70
C GLU A 87 -12.76 5.91 -6.36
N ARG A 88 -11.45 5.71 -6.54
CA ARG A 88 -10.57 6.68 -7.23
C ARG A 88 -10.98 6.90 -8.68
N LEU A 89 -11.34 5.84 -9.40
CA LEU A 89 -11.83 5.95 -10.78
C LEU A 89 -13.15 6.76 -10.83
N ARG A 90 -14.07 6.51 -9.90
CA ARG A 90 -15.33 7.25 -9.80
C ARG A 90 -15.13 8.73 -9.49
N ILE A 91 -14.18 9.06 -8.61
CA ILE A 91 -13.81 10.46 -8.32
C ILE A 91 -13.24 11.13 -9.58
N ARG A 92 -12.32 10.45 -10.28
CA ARG A 92 -11.72 10.95 -11.51
C ARG A 92 -12.75 11.25 -12.59
N GLU A 93 -13.71 10.35 -12.79
CA GLU A 93 -14.80 10.54 -13.75
C GLU A 93 -15.65 11.78 -13.41
N ARG A 94 -16.01 11.95 -12.13
CA ARG A 94 -16.73 13.14 -11.67
C ARG A 94 -15.95 14.42 -11.92
N SER A 95 -14.65 14.43 -11.64
CA SER A 95 -13.78 15.59 -11.91
C SER A 95 -13.71 15.92 -13.41
N LEU A 96 -13.60 14.91 -14.28
CA LEU A 96 -13.58 15.11 -15.73
C LEU A 96 -14.90 15.66 -16.26
N ASN A 97 -16.03 15.13 -15.78
CA ASN A 97 -17.35 15.61 -16.18
C ASN A 97 -17.59 17.05 -15.72
N GLY A 98 -17.17 17.40 -14.51
CA GLY A 98 -17.21 18.78 -14.02
C GLY A 98 -16.37 19.74 -14.85
N ALA A 99 -15.16 19.32 -15.25
CA ALA A 99 -14.29 20.11 -16.13
C ALA A 99 -14.90 20.32 -17.53
N LYS A 100 -15.50 19.27 -18.12
CA LYS A 100 -16.20 19.36 -19.40
C LYS A 100 -17.41 20.30 -19.34
N ALA A 101 -18.21 20.21 -18.29
CA ALA A 101 -19.38 21.09 -18.11
C ALA A 101 -18.98 22.57 -18.08
N LYS A 102 -17.85 22.90 -17.43
CA LYS A 102 -17.31 24.26 -17.37
C LYS A 102 -16.75 24.79 -18.70
N LEU A 103 -16.33 23.90 -19.60
CA LEU A 103 -15.88 24.28 -20.94
C LEU A 103 -17.03 24.52 -21.92
N LEU A 104 -18.22 24.00 -21.60
CA LEU A 104 -19.44 24.12 -22.41
C LEU A 104 -20.38 25.24 -21.90
N SER A 105 -20.07 25.84 -20.75
CA SER A 105 -20.73 27.02 -20.18
C SER A 105 -19.99 28.29 -20.55
#